data_AF-A0A7R7AGQ2-F1
#
_entry.id   AF-A0A7R7AGQ2-F1
#
_cell.length_a   1.000
_cell.length_b   1.000
_cell.length_c   1.000
_cell.angle_alpha   90.00
_cell.angle_beta   90.00
_cell.angle_gamma   90.00
#
_symmetry.space_group_name_H-M   'P 1'
#
loop_
_entity.id
_entity.type
_entity.pdbx_description
1 polymer ?
#
loop_
_entity_poly.entity_id
_entity_poly.type
_entity_poly.pdbx_seq_one_letter_code
_entity_poly.pdbx_strand_id
1 'polypeptide(L)'
;MSLSFAEAPLLFLEVVKKSGVNYLARQENLSAWELVLQNTNYIPVNYSAALIDFYVAYQNGQDVECVDISFILQYQQQLCGVWPLSLSLKNQNLHLSSHGLPIMSPLLIQGLSSKLQKKLIKICQQLLEEFCRTVDISSWESAESFMGEGDQGLSQWHIQALTQGVDVSLGYDLFIDLSYQLAQIKSGFRKSYKSLINSGLRMWNVSVLAQANISVWEEFHALHVQVADKETRCAKSWDVQHQAIIEGDAFLVILRDHEGIMVGAGFFSTTRDEGSYGVGVYQRSLFDKPLGHVVQYRAIEEMQHRGIRWYKVGGMAYPVAEYTTKEVSISYFKQGFATHVMPRYQLAYQA
;
A
#
# COMPACT_ATOMS: atom_id res chain seq x y z
N MET A 1 -0.25 -34.57 6.66
CA MET A 1 0.21 -34.74 5.27
C MET A 1 0.66 -33.36 4.84
N SER A 2 1.92 -33.14 4.49
CA SER A 2 2.39 -31.79 4.13
C SER A 2 1.75 -31.40 2.80
N LEU A 3 0.79 -30.48 2.84
CA LEU A 3 0.17 -29.93 1.64
C LEU A 3 1.27 -29.31 0.76
N SER A 4 1.28 -29.62 -0.54
CA SER A 4 2.17 -28.91 -1.47
C SER A 4 1.69 -27.47 -1.64
N PHE A 5 2.62 -26.50 -1.71
CA PHE A 5 2.26 -25.10 -1.96
C PHE A 5 1.47 -24.94 -3.27
N ALA A 6 1.76 -25.76 -4.28
CA ALA A 6 1.05 -25.76 -5.55
C ALA A 6 -0.43 -26.18 -5.43
N GLU A 7 -0.82 -26.89 -4.36
CA GLU A 7 -2.19 -27.33 -4.12
C GLU A 7 -3.02 -26.28 -3.36
N ALA A 8 -2.37 -25.38 -2.61
CA ALA A 8 -3.06 -24.40 -1.76
C ALA A 8 -3.99 -23.45 -2.53
N PRO A 9 -3.60 -22.89 -3.70
CA PRO A 9 -4.52 -22.10 -4.52
C PRO A 9 -5.74 -22.90 -5.00
N LEU A 10 -5.58 -24.19 -5.31
CA LEU A 10 -6.71 -25.04 -5.75
C LEU A 10 -7.70 -25.26 -4.61
N LEU A 11 -7.21 -25.55 -3.41
CA LEU A 11 -8.05 -25.66 -2.22
C LEU A 11 -8.77 -24.35 -1.90
N PHE A 12 -8.10 -23.21 -2.06
CA PHE A 12 -8.73 -21.91 -1.90
C PHE A 12 -9.94 -21.76 -2.84
N LEU A 13 -9.78 -22.11 -4.12
CA LEU A 13 -10.88 -22.08 -5.09
C LEU A 13 -12.03 -23.02 -4.72
N GLU A 14 -11.75 -24.20 -4.17
CA GLU A 14 -12.78 -25.11 -3.69
C GLU A 14 -13.58 -24.54 -2.52
N VAL A 15 -12.91 -23.88 -1.57
CA VAL A 15 -13.57 -23.19 -0.45
C VAL A 15 -14.43 -22.04 -0.97
N VAL A 16 -13.92 -21.24 -1.93
CA VAL A 16 -14.69 -20.14 -2.52
C VAL A 16 -15.95 -20.66 -3.21
N LYS A 17 -15.87 -21.77 -3.98
CA LYS A 17 -17.04 -22.37 -4.64
C LYS A 17 -18.16 -22.79 -3.66
N LYS A 18 -17.81 -23.17 -2.44
CA LYS A 18 -18.78 -23.54 -1.39
C LYS A 18 -19.39 -22.34 -0.67
N SER A 19 -18.76 -21.16 -0.76
CA SER A 19 -19.14 -19.95 -0.01
C SER A 19 -20.37 -19.21 -0.57
N GLY A 20 -20.77 -19.50 -1.81
CA GLY A 20 -21.91 -18.85 -2.48
C GLY A 20 -21.58 -17.51 -3.14
N VAL A 21 -20.30 -17.11 -3.18
CA VAL A 21 -19.80 -16.06 -4.10
C VAL A 21 -19.05 -16.70 -5.27
N ASN A 22 -19.02 -15.98 -6.39
CA ASN A 22 -18.23 -16.36 -7.55
C ASN A 22 -16.84 -15.73 -7.48
N TYR A 23 -15.84 -16.53 -7.83
CA TYR A 23 -14.45 -16.13 -7.95
C TYR A 23 -14.14 -15.74 -9.40
N LEU A 24 -13.73 -14.49 -9.63
CA LEU A 24 -13.13 -14.06 -10.88
C LEU A 24 -11.70 -13.62 -10.60
N ALA A 25 -10.72 -14.39 -11.07
CA ALA A 25 -9.29 -14.12 -10.82
C ALA A 25 -8.92 -12.73 -11.32
N ARG A 26 -8.23 -11.93 -10.49
CA ARG A 26 -7.75 -10.59 -10.88
C ARG A 26 -6.89 -10.64 -12.14
N GLN A 27 -5.94 -11.58 -12.19
CA GLN A 27 -4.96 -11.70 -13.28
C GLN A 27 -5.61 -11.96 -14.65
N GLU A 28 -6.77 -12.60 -14.68
CA GLU A 28 -7.53 -12.89 -15.91
C GLU A 28 -8.56 -11.79 -16.23
N ASN A 29 -8.85 -10.90 -15.28
CA ASN A 29 -9.97 -9.96 -15.33
C ASN A 29 -9.56 -8.54 -14.91
N LEU A 30 -8.36 -8.08 -15.29
CA LEU A 30 -7.82 -6.77 -14.88
C LEU A 30 -8.76 -5.59 -15.21
N SER A 31 -9.36 -5.57 -16.40
CA SER A 31 -10.31 -4.51 -16.77
C SER A 31 -11.56 -4.49 -15.88
N ALA A 32 -12.02 -5.67 -15.42
CA ALA A 32 -13.15 -5.75 -14.50
C ALA A 32 -12.74 -5.36 -13.06
N TRP A 33 -11.50 -5.66 -12.65
CA TRP A 33 -10.94 -5.19 -11.38
C TRP A 33 -10.94 -3.66 -11.34
N GLU A 34 -10.39 -3.01 -12.37
CA GLU A 34 -10.36 -1.55 -12.49
C GLU A 34 -11.76 -0.93 -12.56
N LEU A 35 -12.68 -1.57 -13.31
CA LEU A 35 -14.07 -1.13 -13.34
C LEU A 35 -14.71 -1.14 -11.94
N VAL A 36 -14.45 -2.18 -11.15
CA VAL A 36 -14.96 -2.27 -9.78
C VAL A 36 -14.35 -1.19 -8.90
N LEU A 37 -13.03 -0.98 -8.96
CA LEU A 37 -12.35 0.09 -8.22
C LEU A 37 -12.91 1.47 -8.53
N GLN A 38 -13.16 1.78 -9.81
CA GLN A 38 -13.76 3.06 -10.22
C GLN A 38 -15.15 3.30 -9.60
N ASN A 39 -15.87 2.22 -9.25
CA ASN A 39 -17.17 2.26 -8.61
C ASN A 39 -17.13 2.22 -7.07
N THR A 40 -15.96 2.41 -6.44
CA THR A 40 -15.84 2.55 -4.98
C THR A 40 -15.80 4.03 -4.57
N ASN A 41 -16.08 4.31 -3.29
CA ASN A 41 -16.01 5.67 -2.74
C ASN A 41 -14.58 6.19 -2.59
N TYR A 42 -13.63 5.28 -2.37
CA TYR A 42 -12.22 5.57 -2.12
C TYR A 42 -11.39 4.37 -2.59
N ILE A 43 -10.26 4.63 -3.24
CA ILE A 43 -9.34 3.60 -3.72
C ILE A 43 -8.00 3.75 -2.97
N PRO A 44 -7.76 3.01 -1.89
CA PRO A 44 -6.43 2.97 -1.28
C PRO A 44 -5.42 2.37 -2.27
N VAL A 45 -4.17 2.86 -2.25
CA VAL A 45 -3.11 2.41 -3.16
C VAL A 45 -2.87 0.90 -3.06
N ASN A 46 -3.08 0.32 -1.89
CA ASN A 46 -2.92 -1.12 -1.65
C ASN A 46 -3.92 -2.01 -2.45
N TYR A 47 -4.98 -1.44 -3.02
CA TYR A 47 -5.90 -2.19 -3.89
C TYR A 47 -5.57 -2.06 -5.38
N SER A 48 -4.62 -1.21 -5.76
CA SER A 48 -4.23 -1.04 -7.16
C SER A 48 -3.55 -2.29 -7.71
N ALA A 49 -3.81 -2.60 -8.99
CA ALA A 49 -3.14 -3.71 -9.67
C ALA A 49 -1.61 -3.54 -9.65
N ALA A 50 -1.12 -2.33 -9.95
CA ALA A 50 0.30 -2.01 -9.96
C ALA A 50 1.00 -2.31 -8.62
N LEU A 51 0.39 -1.97 -7.48
CA LEU A 51 1.01 -2.23 -6.17
C LEU A 51 0.96 -3.72 -5.80
N ILE A 52 -0.13 -4.42 -6.13
CA ILE A 52 -0.23 -5.87 -5.93
C ILE A 52 0.87 -6.58 -6.72
N ASP A 53 1.02 -6.25 -8.01
CA ASP A 53 2.04 -6.85 -8.88
C ASP A 53 3.46 -6.56 -8.37
N PHE A 54 3.70 -5.34 -7.86
CA PHE A 54 4.97 -4.98 -7.25
C PHE A 54 5.29 -5.85 -6.03
N TYR A 55 4.36 -5.98 -5.08
CA TYR A 55 4.63 -6.75 -3.85
C TYR A 55 4.74 -8.25 -4.10
N VAL A 56 4.00 -8.80 -5.05
CA VAL A 56 4.16 -10.21 -5.47
C VAL A 56 5.54 -10.42 -6.09
N ALA A 57 5.99 -9.55 -7.00
CA ALA A 57 7.33 -9.61 -7.58
C ALA A 57 8.43 -9.43 -6.52
N TYR A 58 8.23 -8.49 -5.59
CA TYR A 58 9.16 -8.22 -4.50
C TYR A 58 9.35 -9.43 -3.58
N GLN A 59 8.26 -10.08 -3.16
CA GLN A 59 8.32 -11.28 -2.30
C GLN A 59 9.01 -12.46 -3.00
N ASN A 60 8.66 -12.73 -4.26
CA ASN A 60 9.31 -13.78 -5.06
C ASN A 60 10.81 -13.52 -5.29
N GLY A 61 11.26 -12.27 -5.17
CA GLY A 61 12.68 -11.90 -5.21
C GLY A 61 13.44 -12.07 -3.89
N GLN A 62 12.79 -12.50 -2.80
CA GLN A 62 13.36 -12.63 -1.44
C GLN A 62 13.33 -14.08 -0.93
N ASP A 63 13.45 -15.06 -1.83
CA ASP A 63 13.34 -16.50 -1.53
C ASP A 63 12.01 -16.90 -0.86
N VAL A 64 10.93 -16.15 -1.12
CA VAL A 64 9.57 -16.45 -0.68
C VAL A 64 8.72 -16.79 -1.90
N GLU A 65 8.21 -18.02 -1.98
CA GLU A 65 7.24 -18.35 -3.02
C GLU A 65 5.91 -17.66 -2.69
N CYS A 66 5.45 -16.76 -3.55
CA CYS A 66 4.24 -15.97 -3.35
C CYS A 66 3.35 -16.00 -4.60
N VAL A 67 2.08 -16.33 -4.40
CA VAL A 67 1.06 -16.41 -5.44
C VAL A 67 -0.07 -15.44 -5.11
N ASP A 68 -0.44 -14.66 -6.12
CA ASP A 68 -1.63 -13.82 -6.06
C ASP A 68 -2.90 -14.67 -6.22
N ILE A 69 -3.79 -14.60 -5.23
CA ILE A 69 -5.11 -15.23 -5.26
C ILE A 69 -6.21 -14.15 -5.15
N SER A 70 -5.88 -12.90 -5.48
CA SER A 70 -6.81 -11.78 -5.48
C SER A 70 -7.93 -12.01 -6.49
N PHE A 71 -9.13 -11.60 -6.12
CA PHE A 71 -10.30 -11.83 -6.97
C PHE A 71 -11.36 -10.75 -6.84
N ILE A 72 -12.19 -10.69 -7.88
CA ILE A 72 -13.38 -9.84 -7.90
C ILE A 72 -14.52 -10.64 -7.29
N LEU A 73 -15.15 -10.10 -6.25
CA LEU A 73 -16.31 -10.72 -5.62
C LEU A 73 -17.54 -10.48 -6.50
N GLN A 74 -18.14 -11.58 -6.97
CA GLN A 74 -19.40 -11.51 -7.68
C GLN A 74 -20.49 -12.28 -6.91
N TYR A 75 -21.64 -11.63 -6.71
CA TYR A 75 -22.79 -12.21 -6.03
C TYR A 75 -24.03 -12.08 -6.91
N GLN A 76 -24.71 -13.20 -7.18
CA GLN A 76 -25.88 -13.23 -8.09
C GLN A 76 -25.60 -12.54 -9.44
N GLN A 77 -24.44 -12.85 -10.03
CA GLN A 77 -23.94 -12.26 -11.29
C GLN A 77 -23.58 -10.77 -11.25
N GLN A 78 -23.79 -10.07 -10.13
CA GLN A 78 -23.37 -8.68 -9.95
C GLN A 78 -21.96 -8.60 -9.38
N LEU A 79 -21.08 -7.75 -9.97
CA LEU A 79 -19.80 -7.42 -9.37
C LEU A 79 -20.03 -6.58 -8.11
N CYS A 80 -19.48 -6.99 -6.97
CA CYS A 80 -19.75 -6.38 -5.68
C CYS A 80 -18.51 -5.74 -5.04
N GLY A 81 -17.31 -6.16 -5.40
CA GLY A 81 -16.08 -5.62 -4.83
C GLY A 81 -14.85 -6.36 -5.33
N VAL A 82 -13.69 -5.91 -4.87
CA VAL A 82 -12.40 -6.57 -5.10
C VAL A 82 -11.77 -6.97 -3.79
N TRP A 83 -10.99 -8.04 -3.79
CA TRP A 83 -10.30 -8.50 -2.60
C TRP A 83 -8.85 -8.89 -2.89
N PRO A 84 -7.88 -8.07 -2.47
CA PRO A 84 -6.48 -8.40 -2.60
C PRO A 84 -6.09 -9.50 -1.61
N LEU A 85 -5.65 -10.65 -2.10
CA LEU A 85 -5.19 -11.77 -1.29
C LEU A 85 -3.98 -12.43 -1.95
N SER A 86 -3.11 -12.99 -1.14
CA SER A 86 -1.96 -13.77 -1.59
C SER A 86 -1.68 -14.91 -0.63
N LEU A 87 -1.16 -15.99 -1.20
CA LEU A 87 -0.57 -17.10 -0.45
C LEU A 87 0.93 -17.02 -0.59
N SER A 88 1.65 -17.20 0.52
CA SER A 88 3.11 -17.28 0.50
C SER A 88 3.61 -18.44 1.33
N LEU A 89 4.66 -19.11 0.86
CA LEU A 89 5.39 -20.12 1.62
C LEU A 89 6.68 -19.51 2.16
N LYS A 90 6.77 -19.38 3.50
CA LYS A 90 7.96 -18.85 4.18
C LYS A 90 8.38 -19.80 5.28
N ASN A 91 9.64 -20.24 5.25
CA ASN A 91 10.18 -21.22 6.20
C ASN A 91 9.30 -22.48 6.34
N GLN A 92 8.79 -23.00 5.20
CA GLN A 92 7.87 -24.14 5.12
C GLN A 92 6.47 -23.93 5.73
N ASN A 93 6.15 -22.71 6.18
CA ASN A 93 4.82 -22.37 6.68
C ASN A 93 4.05 -21.61 5.60
N LEU A 94 2.79 -22.00 5.41
CA LEU A 94 1.87 -21.30 4.54
C LEU A 94 1.34 -20.06 5.27
N HIS A 95 1.30 -18.93 4.58
CA HIS A 95 0.77 -17.68 5.10
C HIS A 95 -0.26 -17.11 4.14
N LEU A 96 -1.42 -16.74 4.68
CA LEU A 96 -2.46 -15.99 3.97
C LEU A 96 -2.32 -14.51 4.33
N SER A 97 -2.28 -13.65 3.32
CA SER A 97 -2.02 -12.22 3.48
C SER A 97 -2.67 -11.41 2.36
N SER A 98 -2.57 -10.09 2.41
CA SER A 98 -2.75 -9.24 1.23
C SER A 98 -1.37 -8.80 0.77
N HIS A 99 -0.78 -9.54 -0.18
CA HIS A 99 0.54 -9.30 -0.77
C HIS A 99 1.65 -9.03 0.27
N GLY A 100 1.70 -9.88 1.31
CA GLY A 100 2.70 -9.79 2.38
C GLY A 100 2.38 -8.79 3.49
N LEU A 101 1.24 -8.09 3.42
CA LEU A 101 0.67 -7.28 4.49
C LEU A 101 -0.46 -8.03 5.21
N PRO A 102 -0.88 -7.60 6.41
CA PRO A 102 -2.12 -8.10 7.02
C PRO A 102 -3.27 -8.04 6.02
N ILE A 103 -4.16 -9.03 6.09
CA ILE A 103 -5.29 -9.15 5.18
C ILE A 103 -6.11 -7.86 5.23
N MET A 104 -6.41 -7.29 4.06
CA MET A 104 -7.33 -6.17 3.96
C MET A 104 -8.76 -6.67 3.82
N SER A 105 -9.74 -5.90 4.30
CA SER A 105 -11.14 -6.20 4.04
C SER A 105 -11.44 -6.11 2.53
N PRO A 106 -12.47 -6.79 1.99
CA PRO A 106 -12.84 -6.60 0.60
C PRO A 106 -13.34 -5.17 0.37
N LEU A 107 -12.87 -4.53 -0.70
CA LEU A 107 -13.30 -3.19 -1.09
C LEU A 107 -14.56 -3.30 -1.94
N LEU A 108 -15.69 -2.93 -1.34
CA LEU A 108 -17.01 -3.05 -1.95
C LEU A 108 -17.39 -1.81 -2.76
N ILE A 109 -18.17 -2.00 -3.83
CA ILE A 109 -18.68 -0.90 -4.65
C ILE A 109 -19.72 -0.06 -3.89
N GLN A 110 -19.85 1.20 -4.30
CA GLN A 110 -20.90 2.08 -3.81
C GLN A 110 -22.31 1.59 -4.19
N GLY A 111 -23.32 1.99 -3.42
CA GLY A 111 -24.72 1.67 -3.72
C GLY A 111 -25.19 0.27 -3.30
N LEU A 112 -24.31 -0.62 -2.82
CA LEU A 112 -24.76 -1.87 -2.21
C LEU A 112 -25.59 -1.60 -0.95
N SER A 113 -26.72 -2.29 -0.81
CA SER A 113 -27.52 -2.20 0.42
C SER A 113 -26.71 -2.66 1.64
N SER A 114 -26.91 -2.02 2.80
CA SER A 114 -26.21 -2.40 4.04
C SER A 114 -26.44 -3.88 4.41
N LYS A 115 -27.60 -4.45 4.06
CA LYS A 115 -27.89 -5.87 4.25
C LYS A 115 -26.98 -6.76 3.40
N LEU A 116 -26.76 -6.39 2.14
CA LEU A 116 -25.89 -7.14 1.24
C LEU A 116 -24.41 -6.97 1.63
N GLN A 117 -23.97 -5.75 1.97
CA GLN A 117 -22.61 -5.51 2.47
C GLN A 117 -22.30 -6.40 3.68
N LYS A 118 -23.17 -6.39 4.71
CA LYS A 118 -23.05 -7.27 5.89
C LYS A 118 -22.92 -8.73 5.52
N LYS A 119 -23.75 -9.20 4.58
CA LYS A 119 -23.73 -10.58 4.09
C LYS A 119 -22.42 -10.93 3.40
N LEU A 120 -21.93 -10.08 2.49
CA LEU A 120 -20.70 -10.34 1.74
C LEU A 120 -19.49 -10.38 2.67
N ILE A 121 -19.38 -9.42 3.59
CA ILE A 121 -18.31 -9.42 4.61
C ILE A 121 -18.34 -10.70 5.45
N LYS A 122 -19.53 -11.17 5.84
CA LYS A 122 -19.67 -12.43 6.59
C LYS A 122 -19.17 -13.62 5.79
N ILE A 123 -19.55 -13.69 4.51
CA ILE A 123 -19.10 -14.75 3.60
C ILE A 123 -17.57 -14.72 3.49
N CYS A 124 -16.97 -13.54 3.34
CA CYS A 124 -15.52 -13.36 3.28
C CYS A 124 -14.81 -13.88 4.53
N GLN A 125 -15.26 -13.49 5.74
CA GLN A 125 -14.63 -13.97 6.97
C GLN A 125 -14.75 -15.49 7.13
N GLN A 126 -15.94 -16.04 6.86
CA GLN A 126 -16.18 -17.49 6.90
C GLN A 126 -15.32 -18.25 5.87
N LEU A 127 -15.07 -17.66 4.71
CA LEU A 127 -14.19 -18.22 3.69
C LEU A 127 -12.75 -18.30 4.20
N LEU A 128 -12.22 -17.25 4.84
CA LEU A 128 -10.88 -17.29 5.43
C LEU A 128 -10.78 -18.31 6.54
N GLU A 129 -11.75 -18.36 7.46
CA GLU A 129 -11.80 -19.34 8.55
C GLU A 129 -11.78 -20.77 7.99
N GLU A 130 -12.65 -21.07 7.01
CA GLU A 130 -12.73 -22.39 6.40
C GLU A 130 -11.44 -22.77 5.67
N PHE A 131 -10.86 -21.81 4.94
CA PHE A 131 -9.61 -22.04 4.23
C PHE A 131 -8.45 -22.27 5.19
N CYS A 132 -8.25 -21.40 6.18
CA CYS A 132 -7.18 -21.53 7.18
C CYS A 132 -7.26 -22.88 7.91
N ARG A 133 -8.46 -23.31 8.31
CA ARG A 133 -8.70 -24.64 8.89
C ARG A 133 -8.38 -25.79 7.94
N THR A 134 -8.67 -25.64 6.64
CA THR A 134 -8.41 -26.65 5.62
C THR A 134 -6.91 -26.87 5.40
N VAL A 135 -6.11 -25.80 5.49
CA VAL A 135 -4.66 -25.83 5.21
C VAL A 135 -3.79 -25.72 6.47
N ASP A 136 -4.37 -25.85 7.65
CA ASP A 136 -3.70 -25.83 8.96
C ASP A 136 -2.90 -24.54 9.24
N ILE A 137 -3.43 -23.39 8.81
CA ILE A 137 -2.95 -22.08 9.25
C ILE A 137 -3.58 -21.80 10.62
N SER A 138 -2.77 -21.73 11.67
CA SER A 138 -3.23 -21.56 13.06
C SER A 138 -3.65 -20.14 13.44
N SER A 139 -3.13 -19.13 12.75
CA SER A 139 -3.49 -17.74 12.97
C SER A 139 -3.27 -16.90 11.73
N TRP A 140 -4.02 -15.80 11.64
CA TRP A 140 -3.86 -14.80 10.60
C TRP A 140 -4.25 -13.42 11.13
N GLU A 141 -3.80 -12.38 10.42
CA GLU A 141 -4.02 -11.00 10.81
C GLU A 141 -4.75 -10.25 9.70
N SER A 142 -5.65 -9.34 10.08
CA SER A 142 -6.14 -8.29 9.17
C SER A 142 -5.84 -6.91 9.72
N ALA A 143 -5.80 -5.93 8.82
CA ALA A 143 -5.72 -4.54 9.21
C ALA A 143 -6.70 -3.68 8.40
N GLU A 144 -7.33 -2.74 9.10
CA GLU A 144 -8.17 -1.72 8.50
C GLU A 144 -7.62 -0.34 8.84
N SER A 145 -7.52 0.51 7.83
CA SER A 145 -7.10 1.91 7.95
C SER A 145 -8.22 2.78 7.39
N PHE A 146 -7.98 4.09 7.32
CA PHE A 146 -8.88 5.07 6.74
C PHE A 146 -9.35 4.69 5.33
N MET A 147 -10.68 4.69 5.11
CA MET A 147 -11.31 4.35 3.83
C MET A 147 -12.03 5.53 3.15
N GLY A 148 -11.57 6.76 3.37
CA GLY A 148 -12.14 7.97 2.75
C GLY A 148 -13.15 8.71 3.64
N GLU A 149 -13.69 9.84 3.17
CA GLU A 149 -14.55 10.74 3.99
C GLU A 149 -15.86 10.10 4.49
N GLY A 150 -16.33 9.07 3.80
CA GLY A 150 -17.50 8.30 4.21
C GLY A 150 -17.25 7.39 5.42
N ASP A 151 -16.00 7.26 5.85
CA ASP A 151 -15.58 6.45 6.98
C ASP A 151 -15.84 7.19 8.30
N GLN A 152 -16.99 6.89 8.92
CA GLN A 152 -17.49 7.56 10.12
C GLN A 152 -17.44 6.67 11.37
N GLY A 153 -16.79 5.50 11.30
CA GLY A 153 -16.74 4.56 12.41
C GLY A 153 -16.23 3.18 12.02
N LEU A 154 -16.57 2.17 12.81
CA LEU A 154 -16.10 0.80 12.55
C LEU A 154 -16.80 0.21 11.32
N SER A 155 -16.01 -0.41 10.45
CA SER A 155 -16.52 -1.10 9.27
C SER A 155 -17.32 -2.36 9.66
N GLN A 156 -18.05 -2.93 8.70
CA GLN A 156 -18.69 -4.22 8.93
C GLN A 156 -17.69 -5.36 9.11
N TRP A 157 -16.48 -5.24 8.56
CA TRP A 157 -15.40 -6.22 8.76
C TRP A 157 -14.97 -6.22 10.22
N HIS A 158 -14.62 -5.03 10.75
CA HIS A 158 -14.26 -4.86 12.14
C HIS A 158 -15.37 -5.33 13.10
N ILE A 159 -16.61 -4.89 12.88
CA ILE A 159 -17.74 -5.25 13.76
C ILE A 159 -17.92 -6.77 13.81
N GLN A 160 -17.85 -7.46 12.67
CA GLN A 160 -17.99 -8.91 12.64
C GLN A 160 -16.80 -9.62 13.28
N ALA A 161 -15.58 -9.11 13.10
CA ALA A 161 -14.41 -9.63 13.78
C ALA A 161 -14.56 -9.56 15.31
N LEU A 162 -15.06 -8.44 15.84
CA LEU A 162 -15.35 -8.32 17.28
C LEU A 162 -16.34 -9.37 17.79
N THR A 163 -17.33 -9.76 16.97
CA THR A 163 -18.27 -10.83 17.36
C THR A 163 -17.64 -12.21 17.46
N GLN A 164 -16.44 -12.39 16.88
CA GLN A 164 -15.65 -13.62 16.96
C GLN A 164 -14.64 -13.61 18.12
N GLY A 165 -14.54 -12.51 18.87
CA GLY A 165 -13.62 -12.40 19.99
C GLY A 165 -12.15 -12.25 19.58
N VAL A 166 -11.89 -11.64 18.42
CA VAL A 166 -10.52 -11.35 17.95
C VAL A 166 -9.81 -10.37 18.87
N ASP A 167 -8.50 -10.50 18.97
CA ASP A 167 -7.66 -9.51 19.64
C ASP A 167 -7.50 -8.29 18.74
N VAL A 168 -7.65 -7.10 19.32
CA VAL A 168 -7.56 -5.82 18.58
C VAL A 168 -6.40 -5.00 19.13
N SER A 169 -5.51 -4.57 18.25
CA SER A 169 -4.49 -3.57 18.54
C SER A 169 -4.67 -2.33 17.67
N LEU A 170 -4.16 -1.20 18.16
CA LEU A 170 -4.31 0.10 17.53
C LEU A 170 -2.95 0.62 17.08
N GLY A 171 -2.82 0.85 15.78
CA GLY A 171 -1.78 1.67 15.18
C GLY A 171 -2.34 2.99 14.66
N TYR A 172 -1.47 3.79 14.06
CA TYR A 172 -1.87 5.06 13.44
C TYR A 172 -1.16 5.24 12.11
N ASP A 173 -1.86 5.81 11.13
CA ASP A 173 -1.33 6.19 9.83
C ASP A 173 -1.38 7.73 9.68
N LEU A 174 -0.36 8.29 9.04
CA LEU A 174 -0.18 9.72 8.82
C LEU A 174 -0.65 10.11 7.41
N PHE A 175 -1.54 11.10 7.33
CA PHE A 175 -2.15 11.56 6.09
C PHE A 175 -2.01 13.07 5.86
N ILE A 176 -1.92 13.45 4.59
CA ILE A 176 -2.06 14.82 4.11
C ILE A 176 -3.37 14.91 3.32
N ASP A 177 -4.26 15.81 3.74
CA ASP A 177 -5.43 16.19 2.94
C ASP A 177 -4.98 17.19 1.88
N LEU A 178 -5.00 16.74 0.63
CA LEU A 178 -4.57 17.50 -0.54
C LEU A 178 -5.67 18.40 -1.10
N SER A 179 -6.89 18.37 -0.54
CA SER A 179 -7.96 19.30 -0.89
C SER A 179 -7.68 20.73 -0.42
N TYR A 180 -6.82 20.88 0.60
CA TYR A 180 -6.38 22.19 1.07
C TYR A 180 -5.49 22.89 0.04
N GLN A 181 -5.53 24.22 0.02
CA GLN A 181 -4.60 24.98 -0.79
C GLN A 181 -3.16 24.71 -0.33
N LEU A 182 -2.20 24.64 -1.26
CA LEU A 182 -0.80 24.36 -0.94
C LEU A 182 -0.24 25.27 0.15
N ALA A 183 -0.64 26.54 0.19
CA ALA A 183 -0.24 27.49 1.24
C ALA A 183 -0.75 27.08 2.63
N GLN A 184 -1.98 26.55 2.72
CA GLN A 184 -2.57 26.01 3.94
C GLN A 184 -1.85 24.73 4.39
N ILE A 185 -1.60 23.80 3.46
CA ILE A 185 -0.81 22.58 3.74
C ILE A 185 0.57 22.98 4.29
N LYS A 186 1.28 23.88 3.59
CA LYS A 186 2.60 24.38 3.99
C LYS A 186 2.57 25.11 5.33
N SER A 187 1.45 25.75 5.69
CA SER A 187 1.30 26.39 7.00
C SER A 187 1.25 25.39 8.15
N GLY A 188 0.69 24.19 7.91
CA GLY A 188 0.60 23.09 8.87
C GLY A 188 1.91 22.33 9.08
N PHE A 189 2.88 22.45 8.17
CA PHE A 189 4.18 21.82 8.34
C PHE A 189 4.88 22.26 9.62
N ARG A 190 5.69 21.35 10.18
CA ARG A 190 6.60 21.66 11.28
C ARG A 190 7.41 22.92 10.97
N LYS A 191 7.55 23.80 11.96
CA LYS A 191 8.23 25.10 11.82
C LYS A 191 9.60 25.00 11.14
N SER A 192 10.42 24.04 11.53
CA SER A 192 11.76 23.82 10.95
C SER A 192 11.72 23.36 9.49
N TYR A 193 10.65 22.71 9.03
CA TYR A 193 10.58 22.17 7.66
C TYR A 193 10.41 23.27 6.64
N LYS A 194 9.73 24.36 7.00
CA LYS A 194 9.49 25.48 6.08
C LYS A 194 10.81 26.10 5.59
N SER A 195 11.77 26.32 6.50
CA SER A 195 13.08 26.85 6.12
C SER A 195 13.90 25.82 5.35
N LEU A 196 13.85 24.54 5.73
CA LEU A 196 14.55 23.43 5.07
C LEU A 196 14.05 23.18 3.63
N ILE A 197 12.74 23.24 3.40
CA ILE A 197 12.15 23.14 2.06
C ILE A 197 12.62 24.33 1.22
N ASN A 198 12.51 25.55 1.75
CA ASN A 198 12.92 26.74 0.99
C ASN A 198 14.41 26.73 0.67
N SER A 199 15.29 26.29 1.59
CA SER A 199 16.73 26.18 1.31
C SER A 199 17.04 25.05 0.34
N GLY A 200 16.38 23.91 0.48
CA GLY A 200 16.55 22.77 -0.41
C GLY A 200 16.11 23.07 -1.85
N LEU A 201 15.00 23.79 -2.04
CA LEU A 201 14.53 24.21 -3.36
C LEU A 201 15.49 25.18 -4.07
N ARG A 202 16.41 25.83 -3.35
CA ARG A 202 17.50 26.63 -3.95
C ARG A 202 18.77 25.82 -4.19
N MET A 203 18.93 24.70 -3.49
CA MET A 203 20.13 23.88 -3.50
C MET A 203 20.08 22.80 -4.58
N TRP A 204 18.88 22.27 -4.84
CA TRP A 204 18.69 21.12 -5.73
C TRP A 204 17.93 21.52 -6.99
N ASN A 205 18.35 20.97 -8.12
CA ASN A 205 17.52 20.91 -9.31
C ASN A 205 16.49 19.79 -9.12
N VAL A 206 15.21 20.13 -9.17
CA VAL A 206 14.13 19.20 -8.85
C VAL A 206 13.24 18.95 -10.06
N SER A 207 13.04 17.67 -10.39
CA SER A 207 12.20 17.23 -11.49
C SER A 207 11.28 16.09 -11.09
N VAL A 208 10.22 15.86 -11.87
CA VAL A 208 9.33 14.71 -11.72
C VAL A 208 9.41 13.87 -12.98
N LEU A 209 9.62 12.56 -12.81
CA LEU A 209 9.42 11.57 -13.85
C LEU A 209 8.02 10.97 -13.70
N ALA A 210 7.14 11.35 -14.62
CA ALA A 210 5.73 10.95 -14.65
C ALA A 210 5.35 10.19 -15.94
N GLN A 211 6.33 9.89 -16.79
CA GLN A 211 6.20 9.21 -18.07
C GLN A 211 7.44 8.35 -18.31
N ALA A 212 7.45 7.52 -19.35
CA ALA A 212 8.57 6.65 -19.68
C ALA A 212 9.89 7.42 -19.89
N ASN A 213 10.91 7.12 -19.08
CA ASN A 213 12.30 7.51 -19.35
C ASN A 213 13.24 6.49 -18.69
N ILE A 214 13.67 5.52 -19.48
CA ILE A 214 14.49 4.40 -18.98
C ILE A 214 15.83 4.88 -18.42
N SER A 215 16.46 5.89 -19.02
CA SER A 215 17.77 6.38 -18.57
C SER A 215 17.70 6.99 -17.17
N VAL A 216 16.65 7.76 -16.88
CA VAL A 216 16.43 8.34 -15.54
C VAL A 216 16.04 7.26 -14.54
N TRP A 217 15.29 6.24 -14.97
CA TRP A 217 14.92 5.11 -14.12
C TRP A 217 16.14 4.26 -13.73
N GLU A 218 17.03 3.98 -14.69
CA GLU A 218 18.29 3.27 -14.45
C GLU A 218 19.22 4.06 -13.54
N GLU A 219 19.28 5.40 -13.67
CA GLU A 219 20.02 6.26 -12.75
C GLU A 219 19.49 6.15 -11.31
N PHE A 220 18.16 6.12 -11.14
CA PHE A 220 17.53 5.91 -9.83
C PHE A 220 17.85 4.52 -9.25
N HIS A 221 17.80 3.46 -10.08
CA HIS A 221 18.18 2.12 -9.66
C HIS A 221 19.66 2.07 -9.23
N ALA A 222 20.57 2.66 -10.01
CA ALA A 222 21.99 2.73 -9.67
C ALA A 222 22.23 3.45 -8.34
N LEU A 223 21.55 4.58 -8.11
CA LEU A 223 21.63 5.30 -6.84
C LEU A 223 21.14 4.44 -5.66
N HIS A 224 20.07 3.67 -5.85
CA HIS A 224 19.56 2.76 -4.84
C HIS A 224 20.59 1.68 -4.47
N VAL A 225 21.21 1.03 -5.46
CA VAL A 225 22.28 0.04 -5.23
C VAL A 225 23.46 0.68 -4.49
N GLN A 226 23.90 1.86 -4.92
CA GLN A 226 24.99 2.60 -4.28
C GLN A 226 24.70 2.92 -2.80
N VAL A 227 23.49 3.39 -2.49
CA VAL A 227 23.10 3.75 -1.11
C VAL A 227 22.87 2.52 -0.24
N ALA A 228 22.38 1.43 -0.81
CA ALA A 228 22.14 0.18 -0.10
C ALA A 228 23.39 -0.69 0.07
N ASP A 229 24.45 -0.41 -0.71
CA ASP A 229 25.70 -1.19 -0.81
C ASP A 229 25.49 -2.63 -1.34
N LYS A 230 24.32 -2.89 -1.92
CA LYS A 230 23.94 -4.15 -2.57
C LYS A 230 22.63 -3.97 -3.34
N GLU A 231 22.36 -4.89 -4.27
CA GLU A 231 21.01 -5.07 -4.79
C GLU A 231 20.12 -5.66 -3.68
N THR A 232 19.10 -4.91 -3.27
CA THR A 232 18.16 -5.35 -2.22
C THR A 232 16.84 -5.85 -2.78
N ARG A 233 16.67 -5.85 -4.12
CA ARG A 233 15.43 -6.22 -4.82
C ARG A 233 15.74 -6.87 -6.15
N CYS A 234 14.87 -7.76 -6.60
CA CYS A 234 15.00 -8.40 -7.91
C CYS A 234 14.65 -7.45 -9.07
N ALA A 235 15.22 -7.73 -10.25
CA ALA A 235 14.97 -6.98 -11.48
C ALA A 235 13.47 -6.85 -11.80
N LYS A 236 12.70 -7.94 -11.62
CA LYS A 236 11.27 -7.95 -11.90
C LYS A 236 10.50 -6.89 -11.10
N SER A 237 10.87 -6.66 -9.84
CA SER A 237 10.21 -5.63 -9.01
C SER A 237 10.53 -4.21 -9.50
N TRP A 238 11.72 -3.99 -10.05
CA TRP A 238 12.10 -2.72 -10.70
C TRP A 238 11.32 -2.50 -12.00
N ASP A 239 11.19 -3.53 -12.83
CA ASP A 239 10.42 -3.45 -14.08
C ASP A 239 8.96 -3.08 -13.81
N VAL A 240 8.34 -3.70 -12.80
CA VAL A 240 6.94 -3.41 -12.42
C VAL A 240 6.79 -1.97 -11.93
N GLN A 241 7.74 -1.45 -11.14
CA GLN A 241 7.67 -0.04 -10.71
C GLN A 241 7.86 0.95 -11.85
N HIS A 242 8.72 0.66 -12.82
CA HIS A 242 8.85 1.48 -14.01
C HIS A 242 7.56 1.46 -14.84
N GLN A 243 6.98 0.27 -15.02
CA GLN A 243 5.72 0.11 -15.75
C GLN A 243 4.59 0.92 -15.10
N ALA A 244 4.52 0.96 -13.76
CA ALA A 244 3.55 1.79 -13.05
C ALA A 244 3.73 3.30 -13.34
N ILE A 245 4.96 3.79 -13.58
CA ILE A 245 5.18 5.18 -14.02
C ILE A 245 4.66 5.39 -15.45
N ILE A 246 4.90 4.42 -16.35
CA ILE A 246 4.44 4.48 -17.74
C ILE A 246 2.92 4.51 -17.83
N GLU A 247 2.25 3.74 -16.97
CA GLU A 247 0.78 3.61 -16.92
C GLU A 247 0.11 4.76 -16.15
N GLY A 248 0.88 5.57 -15.42
CA GLY A 248 0.39 6.71 -14.65
C GLY A 248 0.00 6.40 -13.21
N ASP A 249 0.15 5.15 -12.78
CA ASP A 249 -0.09 4.66 -11.41
C ASP A 249 1.03 5.03 -10.43
N ALA A 250 2.12 5.63 -10.91
CA ALA A 250 3.22 6.09 -10.09
C ALA A 250 3.95 7.30 -10.68
N PHE A 251 4.80 7.91 -9.87
CA PHE A 251 5.77 8.91 -10.31
C PHE A 251 7.01 8.91 -9.42
N LEU A 252 8.10 9.48 -9.94
CA LEU A 252 9.37 9.62 -9.22
C LEU A 252 9.74 11.11 -9.11
N VAL A 253 9.94 11.59 -7.89
CA VAL A 253 10.53 12.90 -7.63
C VAL A 253 12.04 12.75 -7.55
N ILE A 254 12.78 13.62 -8.24
CA ILE A 254 14.22 13.50 -8.42
C ILE A 254 14.92 14.79 -7.99
N LEU A 255 16.01 14.67 -7.25
CA LEU A 255 16.90 15.75 -6.86
C LEU A 255 18.26 15.56 -7.52
N ARG A 256 18.70 16.58 -8.24
CA ARG A 256 20.05 16.69 -8.79
C ARG A 256 20.81 17.84 -8.15
N ASP A 257 22.12 17.67 -8.02
CA ASP A 257 23.01 18.76 -7.65
C ASP A 257 23.30 19.69 -8.86
N HIS A 258 24.20 20.65 -8.65
CA HIS A 258 24.62 21.61 -9.66
C HIS A 258 25.43 21.00 -10.82
N GLU A 259 26.00 19.80 -10.63
CA GLU A 259 26.72 19.05 -11.67
C GLU A 259 25.76 18.14 -12.47
N GLY A 260 24.49 18.08 -12.07
CA GLY A 260 23.47 17.27 -12.72
C GLY A 260 23.42 15.82 -12.24
N ILE A 261 24.10 15.50 -11.14
CA ILE A 261 24.16 14.14 -10.57
C ILE A 261 22.92 13.92 -9.68
N MET A 262 22.23 12.78 -9.83
CA MET A 262 21.15 12.42 -8.91
C MET A 262 21.68 12.15 -7.49
N VAL A 263 21.27 12.99 -6.54
CA VAL A 263 21.65 12.91 -5.12
C VAL A 263 20.53 12.39 -4.23
N GLY A 264 19.30 12.35 -4.74
CA GLY A 264 18.19 11.74 -4.06
C GLY A 264 16.94 11.63 -4.93
N ALA A 265 16.06 10.70 -4.58
CA ALA A 265 14.79 10.51 -5.25
C ALA A 265 13.75 9.85 -4.33
N GLY A 266 12.47 10.06 -4.64
CA GLY A 266 11.34 9.43 -3.97
C GLY A 266 10.35 8.88 -4.98
N PHE A 267 10.01 7.61 -4.86
CA PHE A 267 8.99 6.91 -5.66
C PHE A 267 7.66 6.91 -4.93
N PHE A 268 6.60 7.29 -5.64
CA PHE A 268 5.25 7.41 -5.13
C PHE A 268 4.29 6.64 -6.02
N SER A 269 3.43 5.84 -5.40
CA SER A 269 2.32 5.15 -6.09
C SER A 269 1.03 5.94 -5.88
N THR A 270 0.13 5.89 -6.83
CA THR A 270 -1.09 6.69 -6.85
C THR A 270 -2.27 5.89 -7.38
N THR A 271 -3.46 6.23 -6.88
CA THR A 271 -4.75 5.87 -7.46
C THR A 271 -5.51 7.16 -7.79
N ARG A 272 -6.80 7.05 -8.15
CA ARG A 272 -7.70 8.21 -8.24
C ARG A 272 -7.70 9.05 -6.95
N ASP A 273 -7.68 8.40 -5.79
CA ASP A 273 -8.01 9.07 -4.52
C ASP A 273 -6.84 9.17 -3.54
N GLU A 274 -5.87 8.26 -3.63
CA GLU A 274 -4.77 8.14 -2.67
C GLU A 274 -3.41 8.15 -3.36
N GLY A 275 -2.46 8.90 -2.81
CA GLY A 275 -1.04 8.75 -3.05
C GLY A 275 -0.37 8.05 -1.87
N SER A 276 0.70 7.30 -2.13
CA SER A 276 1.46 6.59 -1.10
C SER A 276 2.96 6.71 -1.34
N TYR A 277 3.71 6.88 -0.26
CA TYR A 277 5.17 6.95 -0.31
C TYR A 277 5.79 5.56 -0.28
N GLY A 278 6.35 5.12 -1.42
CA GLY A 278 6.92 3.79 -1.57
C GLY A 278 8.39 3.71 -1.17
N VAL A 279 9.26 4.42 -1.91
CA VAL A 279 10.72 4.28 -1.78
C VAL A 279 11.38 5.66 -1.73
N GLY A 280 12.32 5.86 -0.82
CA GLY A 280 13.18 7.03 -0.82
C GLY A 280 14.64 6.61 -0.82
N VAL A 281 15.43 7.22 -1.70
CA VAL A 281 16.86 6.95 -1.83
C VAL A 281 17.58 8.29 -1.79
N TYR A 282 18.56 8.41 -0.92
CA TYR A 282 19.28 9.66 -0.67
C TYR A 282 20.75 9.35 -0.43
N GLN A 283 21.67 10.13 -1.01
CA GLN A 283 23.09 9.97 -0.72
C GLN A 283 23.38 10.23 0.76
N ARG A 284 24.00 9.25 1.43
CA ARG A 284 24.21 9.27 2.90
C ARG A 284 25.09 10.43 3.37
N SER A 285 26.07 10.83 2.57
CA SER A 285 26.96 11.97 2.83
C SER A 285 26.23 13.32 2.89
N LEU A 286 24.99 13.39 2.38
CA LEU A 286 24.18 14.60 2.27
C LEU A 286 22.98 14.59 3.22
N PHE A 287 22.95 13.71 4.24
CA PHE A 287 21.84 13.62 5.19
C PHE A 287 21.70 14.85 6.10
N ASP A 288 22.73 15.68 6.20
CA ASP A 288 22.65 16.99 6.84
C ASP A 288 21.91 18.03 5.97
N LYS A 289 21.63 17.70 4.70
CA LYS A 289 20.91 18.56 3.74
C LYS A 289 19.43 18.17 3.63
N PRO A 290 18.55 19.10 3.21
CA PRO A 290 17.09 18.89 3.23
C PRO A 290 16.55 18.06 2.05
N LEU A 291 17.18 16.93 1.70
CA LEU A 291 16.79 16.09 0.56
C LEU A 291 15.33 15.58 0.68
N GLY A 292 15.05 14.82 1.73
CA GLY A 292 13.71 14.24 1.94
C GLY A 292 12.63 15.31 2.09
N HIS A 293 12.96 16.49 2.61
CA HIS A 293 12.00 17.59 2.76
C HIS A 293 11.52 18.11 1.41
N VAL A 294 12.46 18.29 0.46
CA VAL A 294 12.13 18.74 -0.89
C VAL A 294 11.37 17.67 -1.66
N VAL A 295 11.79 16.40 -1.55
CA VAL A 295 11.09 15.28 -2.20
C VAL A 295 9.62 15.21 -1.76
N GLN A 296 9.37 15.26 -0.46
CA GLN A 296 8.01 15.22 0.09
C GLN A 296 7.17 16.43 -0.34
N TYR A 297 7.76 17.63 -0.30
CA TYR A 297 7.07 18.85 -0.73
C TYR A 297 6.67 18.80 -2.22
N ARG A 298 7.57 18.34 -3.08
CA ARG A 298 7.30 18.21 -4.52
C ARG A 298 6.31 17.09 -4.84
N ALA A 299 6.31 16.02 -4.05
CA ALA A 299 5.30 14.98 -4.18
C ALA A 299 3.89 15.50 -3.84
N ILE A 300 3.76 16.34 -2.81
CA ILE A 300 2.49 17.02 -2.48
C ILE A 300 2.02 17.86 -3.68
N GLU A 301 2.90 18.66 -4.28
CA GLU A 301 2.57 19.48 -5.45
C GLU A 301 2.12 18.62 -6.65
N GLU A 302 2.84 17.54 -6.95
CA GLU A 302 2.51 16.63 -8.04
C GLU A 302 1.18 15.90 -7.81
N MET A 303 0.92 15.41 -6.59
CA MET A 303 -0.34 14.73 -6.27
C MET A 303 -1.54 15.69 -6.35
N GLN A 304 -1.37 16.96 -5.94
CA GLN A 304 -2.40 17.99 -6.15
C GLN A 304 -2.65 18.25 -7.63
N HIS A 305 -1.60 18.32 -8.45
CA HIS A 305 -1.74 18.48 -9.90
C HIS A 305 -2.49 17.32 -10.55
N ARG A 306 -2.33 16.10 -10.01
CA ARG A 306 -3.07 14.90 -10.43
C ARG A 306 -4.52 14.84 -9.91
N GLY A 307 -4.94 15.78 -9.07
CA GLY A 307 -6.27 15.77 -8.46
C GLY A 307 -6.45 14.72 -7.36
N ILE A 308 -5.36 14.17 -6.82
CA ILE A 308 -5.40 13.19 -5.74
C ILE A 308 -5.83 13.88 -4.45
N ARG A 309 -6.69 13.21 -3.68
CA ARG A 309 -7.26 13.79 -2.47
C ARG A 309 -6.43 13.53 -1.22
N TRP A 310 -5.98 12.30 -1.03
CA TRP A 310 -5.31 11.88 0.19
C TRP A 310 -3.90 11.44 -0.11
N TYR A 311 -2.94 11.83 0.73
CA TYR A 311 -1.58 11.31 0.65
C TYR A 311 -1.21 10.61 1.95
N LYS A 312 -1.07 9.28 1.87
CA LYS A 312 -0.59 8.42 2.95
C LYS A 312 0.93 8.49 3.04
N VAL A 313 1.44 9.27 3.99
CA VAL A 313 2.88 9.44 4.22
C VAL A 313 3.49 8.20 4.89
N GLY A 314 2.67 7.46 5.63
CA GLY A 314 2.98 6.14 6.20
C GLY A 314 2.55 5.98 7.65
N GLY A 315 2.91 4.83 8.25
CA GLY A 315 2.58 4.54 9.64
C GLY A 315 3.34 5.40 10.64
N MET A 316 2.72 5.63 11.80
CA MET A 316 3.31 6.29 12.95
C MET A 316 3.90 5.26 13.91
N ALA A 317 5.18 5.42 14.21
CA ALA A 317 5.89 4.75 15.30
C ALA A 317 6.06 5.72 16.47
N TYR A 318 5.87 5.23 17.70
CA TYR A 318 6.10 5.95 18.96
C TYR A 318 7.09 5.15 19.82
N PRO A 319 7.77 5.77 20.81
CA PRO A 319 8.86 5.12 21.55
C PRO A 319 8.35 4.10 22.57
N VAL A 320 7.88 2.96 22.06
CA VAL A 320 7.59 1.72 22.80
C VAL A 320 8.52 0.61 22.33
N ALA A 321 8.62 -0.47 23.11
CA ALA A 321 9.59 -1.55 22.90
C ALA A 321 9.53 -2.19 21.49
N GLU A 322 8.39 -2.11 20.81
CA GLU A 322 8.18 -2.67 19.47
C GLU A 322 8.90 -1.89 18.36
N TYR A 323 9.19 -0.60 18.55
CA TYR A 323 9.78 0.25 17.52
C TYR A 323 11.25 0.57 17.80
N THR A 324 12.06 0.45 16.76
CA THR A 324 13.46 0.88 16.80
C THR A 324 13.58 2.40 16.82
N THR A 325 14.69 2.93 17.34
CA THR A 325 15.02 4.37 17.29
C THR A 325 14.96 4.93 15.87
N LYS A 326 15.33 4.10 14.87
CA LYS A 326 15.27 4.47 13.46
C LYS A 326 13.82 4.65 12.98
N GLU A 327 12.94 3.72 13.30
CA GLU A 327 11.52 3.81 12.92
C GLU A 327 10.83 4.99 13.58
N VAL A 328 11.08 5.22 14.87
CA VAL A 328 10.58 6.40 15.59
C VAL A 328 11.07 7.69 14.94
N SER A 329 12.34 7.75 14.51
CA SER A 329 12.89 8.92 13.82
C SER A 329 12.25 9.15 12.45
N ILE A 330 12.01 8.08 11.68
CA ILE A 330 11.33 8.15 10.38
C ILE A 330 9.88 8.60 10.55
N SER A 331 9.16 8.04 11.53
CA SER A 331 7.81 8.45 11.91
C SER A 331 7.75 9.92 12.29
N TYR A 332 8.67 10.36 13.16
CA TYR A 332 8.77 11.76 13.57
C TYR A 332 9.07 12.69 12.39
N PHE A 333 9.82 12.23 11.39
CA PHE A 333 10.03 12.98 10.17
C PHE A 333 8.73 13.13 9.36
N LYS A 334 8.05 12.02 9.08
CA LYS A 334 6.79 11.99 8.31
C LYS A 334 5.70 12.82 8.96
N GLN A 335 5.58 12.75 10.29
CA GLN A 335 4.60 13.49 11.06
C GLN A 335 4.74 15.01 10.88
N GLY A 336 5.93 15.52 10.57
CA GLY A 336 6.15 16.94 10.31
C GLY A 336 5.46 17.48 9.06
N PHE A 337 4.95 16.61 8.17
CA PHE A 337 4.14 16.98 6.99
C PHE A 337 2.65 16.69 7.17
N ALA A 338 2.29 15.80 8.10
CA ALA A 338 0.94 15.28 8.22
C ALA A 338 -0.06 16.37 8.64
N THR A 339 -1.23 16.34 8.00
CA THR A 339 -2.39 17.14 8.42
C THR A 339 -3.32 16.35 9.35
N HIS A 340 -3.30 15.02 9.23
CA HIS A 340 -4.17 14.12 9.95
C HIS A 340 -3.40 12.89 10.45
N VAL A 341 -3.87 12.35 11.56
CA VAL A 341 -3.44 11.06 12.12
C VAL A 341 -4.70 10.21 12.21
N MET A 342 -4.74 9.10 11.48
CA MET A 342 -5.90 8.23 11.40
C MET A 342 -5.62 6.90 12.12
N PRO A 343 -6.61 6.31 12.81
CA PRO A 343 -6.44 5.00 13.43
C PRO A 343 -6.23 3.92 12.36
N ARG A 344 -5.40 2.94 12.70
CA ARG A 344 -5.26 1.69 11.96
C ARG A 344 -5.52 0.54 12.92
N TYR A 345 -6.63 -0.15 12.74
CA TYR A 345 -7.00 -1.29 13.55
C TYR A 345 -6.30 -2.54 13.01
N GLN A 346 -5.63 -3.27 13.89
CA GLN A 346 -5.07 -4.59 13.60
C GLN A 346 -5.89 -5.62 14.37
N LEU A 347 -6.28 -6.69 13.69
CA LEU A 347 -7.17 -7.73 14.19
C LEU A 347 -6.44 -9.06 14.06
N ALA A 348 -6.21 -9.75 15.18
CA ALA A 348 -5.55 -11.05 15.22
C ALA A 348 -6.58 -12.17 15.43
N TYR A 349 -6.61 -13.12 14.51
CA TYR A 349 -7.54 -14.25 14.50
C TYR A 349 -6.79 -15.52 14.88
N GLN A 350 -7.41 -16.31 15.76
CA GLN A 350 -7.04 -17.71 15.99
C GLN A 350 -7.93 -18.56 15.07
N ALA A 351 -7.33 -19.43 14.26
CA ALA A 351 -8.03 -20.21 13.24
C ALA A 351 -8.38 -21.63 13.70
#